data_AF-A0A7L4CX80-F1
#
_entry.id   AF-A0A7L4CX80-F1
#
_cell.length_a   1.000
_cell.length_b   1.000
_cell.length_c   1.000
_cell.angle_alpha   90.00
_cell.angle_beta   90.00
_cell.angle_gamma   90.00
#
_symmetry.space_group_name_H-M   'P 1'
#
loop_
_entity.id
_entity.type
_entity.pdbx_description
1 polymer ?
#
loop_
_entity_poly.entity_id
_entity_poly.type
_entity_poly.pdbx_seq_one_letter_code
_entity_poly.pdbx_strand_id
1 'polypeptide(L)'
;PPLPHSRADLFDLSKDQEVNIAYISSVPHGGIEQIRIHWLLELVALRVTNGKLHYNFTALDNLMDRLWENKLIPGFELMGNPSGYFLDFEDKEQVVRWRNLVTLLATRYIDRYGLEHVAKWNFETWNEPDHHDFDNVSMTVKGFLNYYDACSEGLRAASPLLKFGGPGDSFRPLPKSPICWSLLFHCYNGTNFFTGETGVRLDYISLHKKGGGSSLYILQQEVEAVEQIHKLFPNFASVPIYNDEGDPMVGWSIPQLWRADVTYAAMVVKVIIQHQNLLISKANNTINYTLLSNDNAFLSYYPHYFTQRTLTARFQMNNTKPPHVQMVRKPVLTVMGLLALLGEKQIFAEVKNSEGESTQNSTIGVLASVHTPSEMQPSDSWQATLLIYSSEDNRTSSNISTITVNATHFPKLRELMYVTYYLDNSQTNPYLKWKKLGSPDFPSPEQFQQIRDAEDPVATGPFPFHEGGILTLKQDLPIPSVLLIHICARPGSVPGQVTGVRLIPLTKGQVIVLWDDGCVNSKCIKTFEVEFSSDGKAYQRINAKDTIFTLWVYSPGSSVSGFYRVRAIDYWGKAGLSSLPVEYVEGFK
;
A
#
# COMPACT_ATOMS: atom_id res chain seq x y z
N PRO A 1 -2.39 -1.64 -15.74
CA PRO A 1 -3.50 -2.26 -16.54
C PRO A 1 -2.93 -3.32 -17.51
N PRO A 2 -3.70 -4.36 -17.91
CA PRO A 2 -3.27 -5.32 -18.94
C PRO A 2 -3.41 -4.75 -20.36
N LEU A 3 -2.87 -5.46 -21.36
CA LEU A 3 -3.06 -5.15 -22.77
C LEU A 3 -4.53 -5.30 -23.23
N PRO A 4 -4.97 -4.53 -24.25
CA PRO A 4 -4.25 -3.41 -24.86
C PRO A 4 -4.29 -2.16 -23.97
N HIS A 5 -3.17 -1.45 -23.82
CA HIS A 5 -3.07 -0.29 -22.92
C HIS A 5 -4.03 0.85 -23.29
N SER A 6 -4.33 1.02 -24.59
CA SER A 6 -5.35 1.98 -25.07
C SER A 6 -6.78 1.75 -24.54
N ARG A 7 -7.03 0.61 -23.89
CA ARG A 7 -8.29 0.27 -23.20
C ARG A 7 -8.10 0.07 -21.70
N ALA A 8 -7.07 0.68 -21.12
CA ALA A 8 -6.83 0.69 -19.68
C ALA A 8 -8.07 1.16 -18.89
N ASP A 9 -8.89 2.04 -19.47
CA ASP A 9 -10.15 2.52 -18.90
C ASP A 9 -11.09 1.38 -18.47
N LEU A 10 -11.17 0.31 -19.25
CA LEU A 10 -12.00 -0.85 -18.95
C LEU A 10 -11.53 -1.62 -17.71
N PHE A 11 -10.23 -1.56 -17.42
CA PHE A 11 -9.63 -2.24 -16.28
C PHE A 11 -9.62 -1.32 -15.04
N ASP A 12 -9.06 -0.12 -15.18
CA ASP A 12 -8.85 0.80 -14.05
C ASP A 12 -10.17 1.38 -13.50
N LEU A 13 -11.22 1.46 -14.33
CA LEU A 13 -12.56 1.89 -13.90
C LEU A 13 -13.54 0.73 -13.69
N SER A 14 -13.06 -0.52 -13.76
CA SER A 14 -13.87 -1.72 -13.57
C SER A 14 -14.43 -1.82 -12.15
N LYS A 15 -15.49 -2.63 -12.00
CA LYS A 15 -16.01 -2.98 -10.68
C LYS A 15 -14.96 -3.71 -9.83
N ASP A 16 -14.16 -4.55 -10.47
CA ASP A 16 -13.05 -5.26 -9.84
C ASP A 16 -12.06 -4.27 -9.19
N GLN A 17 -11.65 -3.23 -9.92
CA GLN A 17 -10.70 -2.26 -9.40
C GLN A 17 -11.32 -1.35 -8.33
N GLU A 18 -12.61 -1.01 -8.44
CA GLU A 18 -13.35 -0.32 -7.38
C GLU A 18 -13.31 -1.12 -6.05
N VAL A 19 -13.58 -2.44 -6.11
CA VAL A 19 -13.49 -3.31 -4.93
C VAL A 19 -12.04 -3.43 -4.45
N ASN A 20 -11.07 -3.55 -5.36
CA ASN A 20 -9.67 -3.65 -4.98
C ASN A 20 -9.17 -2.42 -4.23
N ILE A 21 -9.46 -1.22 -4.74
CA ILE A 21 -9.13 0.06 -4.10
C ILE A 21 -9.78 0.15 -2.72
N ALA A 22 -11.03 -0.29 -2.58
CA ALA A 22 -11.73 -0.34 -1.30
C ALA A 22 -11.01 -1.24 -0.27
N TYR A 23 -10.47 -2.40 -0.68
CA TYR A 23 -9.66 -3.24 0.19
C TYR A 23 -8.31 -2.59 0.52
N ILE A 24 -7.65 -1.95 -0.45
CA ILE A 24 -6.37 -1.26 -0.24
C ILE A 24 -6.52 -0.11 0.76
N SER A 25 -7.55 0.72 0.59
CA SER A 25 -7.85 1.84 1.50
C SER A 25 -8.40 1.39 2.85
N SER A 26 -8.78 0.11 3.01
CA SER A 26 -9.30 -0.41 4.27
C SER A 26 -8.22 -0.65 5.34
N VAL A 27 -6.96 -0.51 4.97
CA VAL A 27 -5.83 -0.59 5.90
C VAL A 27 -5.95 0.58 6.88
N PRO A 28 -6.03 0.30 8.21
CA PRO A 28 -6.27 1.34 9.20
C PRO A 28 -5.16 2.40 9.19
N HIS A 29 -5.51 3.59 9.66
CA HIS A 29 -4.58 4.69 9.89
C HIS A 29 -3.77 5.11 8.65
N GLY A 30 -4.33 4.92 7.44
CA GLY A 30 -3.64 5.21 6.20
C GLY A 30 -2.41 4.34 5.96
N GLY A 31 -2.37 3.10 6.48
CA GLY A 31 -1.19 2.23 6.37
C GLY A 31 -0.79 1.85 4.93
N ILE A 32 -1.62 2.17 3.94
CA ILE A 32 -1.23 2.31 2.54
C ILE A 32 -1.70 3.70 2.08
N GLU A 33 -0.76 4.54 1.64
CA GLU A 33 -1.06 5.92 1.22
C GLU A 33 -1.11 6.08 -0.30
N GLN A 34 -0.25 5.36 -1.03
CA GLN A 34 -0.05 5.53 -2.46
C GLN A 34 -0.38 4.26 -3.24
N ILE A 35 -0.94 4.42 -4.44
CA ILE A 35 -0.95 3.40 -5.50
C ILE A 35 -0.18 3.94 -6.71
N ARG A 36 0.95 3.32 -7.05
CA ARG A 36 1.71 3.60 -8.30
C ARG A 36 1.03 2.89 -9.46
N ILE A 37 0.73 3.60 -10.55
CA ILE A 37 -0.14 3.10 -11.62
C ILE A 37 0.52 3.36 -12.98
N HIS A 38 0.84 2.27 -13.67
CA HIS A 38 1.32 2.31 -15.05
C HIS A 38 0.24 2.82 -16.00
N TRP A 39 0.68 3.42 -17.12
CA TRP A 39 -0.17 3.77 -18.27
C TRP A 39 -1.31 4.76 -17.97
N LEU A 40 -1.19 5.62 -16.94
CA LEU A 40 -2.22 6.63 -16.61
C LEU A 40 -2.61 7.52 -17.79
N LEU A 41 -1.66 7.85 -18.68
CA LEU A 41 -1.92 8.74 -19.81
C LEU A 41 -2.66 8.06 -20.96
N GLU A 42 -2.84 6.74 -20.94
CA GLU A 42 -3.79 6.05 -21.85
C GLU A 42 -5.25 6.35 -21.49
N LEU A 43 -5.52 6.82 -20.26
CA LEU A 43 -6.85 7.27 -19.84
C LEU A 43 -7.18 8.68 -20.35
N VAL A 44 -6.26 9.32 -21.07
CA VAL A 44 -6.48 10.62 -21.73
C VAL A 44 -6.75 10.38 -23.21
N ALA A 45 -7.97 10.70 -23.66
CA ALA A 45 -8.27 10.69 -25.09
C ALA A 45 -7.84 12.01 -25.73
N LEU A 46 -7.35 11.95 -26.97
CA LEU A 46 -6.85 13.10 -27.71
C LEU A 46 -7.49 13.17 -29.09
N ARG A 47 -7.90 14.37 -29.49
CA ARG A 47 -8.36 14.67 -30.85
C ARG A 47 -7.64 15.90 -31.39
N VAL A 48 -7.31 15.88 -32.66
CA VAL A 48 -6.76 17.05 -33.36
C VAL A 48 -7.89 17.70 -34.15
N THR A 49 -8.11 19.00 -33.95
CA THR A 49 -9.14 19.76 -34.67
C THR A 49 -8.54 21.10 -35.09
N ASN A 50 -8.50 21.38 -36.40
CA ASN A 50 -7.86 22.58 -36.96
C ASN A 50 -6.43 22.82 -36.47
N GLY A 51 -5.64 21.74 -36.33
CA GLY A 51 -4.26 21.79 -35.83
C GLY A 51 -4.10 21.94 -34.31
N LYS A 52 -5.21 22.16 -33.57
CA LYS A 52 -5.22 22.25 -32.10
C LYS A 52 -5.49 20.88 -31.46
N LEU A 53 -4.79 20.60 -30.37
CA LEU A 53 -5.01 19.41 -29.54
C LEU A 53 -6.16 19.64 -28.56
N HIS A 54 -7.09 18.69 -28.54
CA HIS A 54 -8.21 18.65 -27.61
C HIS A 54 -8.12 17.36 -26.79
N TYR A 55 -7.92 17.50 -25.49
CA TYR A 55 -7.81 16.40 -24.55
C TYR A 55 -9.14 16.15 -23.85
N ASN A 56 -9.45 14.88 -23.62
CA ASN A 56 -10.55 14.44 -22.78
C ASN A 56 -9.99 13.61 -21.62
N PHE A 57 -10.08 14.18 -20.41
CA PHE A 57 -9.56 13.60 -19.17
C PHE A 57 -10.59 12.76 -18.42
N THR A 58 -11.82 12.56 -18.92
CA THR A 58 -12.91 11.96 -18.14
C THR A 58 -12.56 10.61 -17.51
N ALA A 59 -11.87 9.71 -18.22
CA ALA A 59 -11.51 8.41 -17.64
C ALA A 59 -10.44 8.56 -16.54
N LEU A 60 -9.44 9.42 -16.77
CA LEU A 60 -8.42 9.71 -15.76
C LEU A 60 -9.01 10.42 -14.54
N ASP A 61 -9.90 11.40 -14.73
CA ASP A 61 -10.60 12.10 -13.65
C ASP A 61 -11.36 11.10 -12.77
N ASN A 62 -12.10 10.17 -13.39
CA ASN A 62 -12.86 9.15 -12.67
C ASN A 62 -11.95 8.23 -11.84
N LEU A 63 -10.73 7.95 -12.29
CA LEU A 63 -9.77 7.16 -11.52
C LEU A 63 -9.19 7.99 -10.36
N MET A 64 -8.77 9.23 -10.64
CA MET A 64 -8.21 10.12 -9.62
C MET A 64 -9.23 10.44 -8.51
N ASP A 65 -10.49 10.63 -8.88
CA ASP A 65 -11.59 10.83 -7.92
C ASP A 65 -11.76 9.62 -7.02
N ARG A 66 -11.73 8.40 -7.57
CA ARG A 66 -11.81 7.18 -6.77
C ARG A 66 -10.66 7.07 -5.78
N LEU A 67 -9.42 7.36 -6.19
CA LEU A 67 -8.28 7.35 -5.27
C LEU A 67 -8.47 8.38 -4.15
N TRP A 68 -8.83 9.62 -4.52
CA TRP A 68 -9.04 10.72 -3.59
C TRP A 68 -10.17 10.44 -2.58
N GLU A 69 -11.31 9.92 -3.06
CA GLU A 69 -12.43 9.49 -2.21
C GLU A 69 -12.00 8.40 -1.23
N ASN A 70 -11.11 7.50 -1.65
CA ASN A 70 -10.53 6.43 -0.82
C ASN A 70 -9.29 6.88 -0.02
N LYS A 71 -9.00 8.18 0.05
CA LYS A 71 -7.86 8.77 0.81
C LYS A 71 -6.49 8.26 0.35
N LEU A 72 -6.41 7.82 -0.89
CA LEU A 72 -5.18 7.38 -1.54
C LEU A 72 -4.66 8.46 -2.50
N ILE A 73 -3.35 8.48 -2.72
CA ILE A 73 -2.70 9.32 -3.73
C ILE A 73 -2.13 8.46 -4.86
N PRO A 74 -2.06 8.97 -6.10
CA PRO A 74 -1.37 8.29 -7.18
C PRO A 74 0.16 8.43 -7.02
N GLY A 75 0.88 7.33 -7.23
CA GLY A 75 2.21 7.37 -7.82
C GLY A 75 1.99 7.65 -9.30
N PHE A 76 2.13 8.91 -9.69
CA PHE A 76 1.65 9.43 -10.96
C PHE A 76 2.75 9.30 -12.01
N GLU A 77 2.87 8.13 -12.60
CA GLU A 77 3.76 7.92 -13.74
C GLU A 77 3.22 8.68 -14.95
N LEU A 78 4.05 9.56 -15.53
CA LEU A 78 3.74 10.30 -16.76
C LEU A 78 3.92 9.37 -17.97
N MET A 79 3.20 8.25 -17.95
CA MET A 79 3.37 7.07 -18.80
C MET A 79 2.12 6.85 -19.67
N GLY A 80 2.33 6.64 -20.97
CA GLY A 80 1.28 6.34 -21.95
C GLY A 80 1.26 7.31 -23.14
N ASN A 81 0.39 7.03 -24.10
CA ASN A 81 0.31 7.74 -25.37
C ASN A 81 -1.13 8.09 -25.72
N PRO A 82 -1.62 9.28 -25.29
CA PRO A 82 -2.99 9.73 -25.52
C PRO A 82 -3.48 9.52 -26.96
N SER A 83 -4.33 8.50 -27.17
CA SER A 83 -4.87 8.11 -28.48
C SER A 83 -3.81 7.85 -29.58
N GLY A 84 -2.61 7.42 -29.20
CA GLY A 84 -1.53 7.08 -30.15
C GLY A 84 -0.87 8.27 -30.83
N TYR A 85 -0.98 9.48 -30.26
CA TYR A 85 -0.54 10.72 -30.90
C TYR A 85 0.97 10.98 -30.84
N PHE A 86 1.61 10.65 -29.72
CA PHE A 86 3.05 10.86 -29.49
C PHE A 86 3.81 9.62 -29.97
N LEU A 87 4.65 9.76 -30.98
CA LEU A 87 5.36 8.65 -31.63
C LEU A 87 6.88 8.77 -31.52
N ASP A 88 7.42 9.97 -31.30
CA ASP A 88 8.87 10.19 -31.28
C ASP A 88 9.25 11.38 -30.39
N PHE A 89 10.01 11.13 -29.33
CA PHE A 89 10.50 12.18 -28.43
C PHE A 89 11.82 12.84 -28.88
N GLU A 90 12.34 12.53 -30.06
CA GLU A 90 13.31 13.38 -30.75
C GLU A 90 12.67 14.44 -31.64
N ASP A 91 11.38 14.30 -31.97
CA ASP A 91 10.58 15.33 -32.63
C ASP A 91 10.30 16.48 -31.66
N LYS A 92 10.95 17.63 -31.91
CA LYS A 92 10.82 18.83 -31.08
C LYS A 92 9.37 19.30 -30.91
N GLU A 93 8.53 19.13 -31.92
CA GLU A 93 7.13 19.54 -31.83
C GLU A 93 6.38 18.67 -30.83
N GLN A 94 6.63 17.36 -30.83
CA GLN A 94 6.03 16.44 -29.87
C GLN A 94 6.53 16.68 -28.45
N VAL A 95 7.83 16.96 -28.27
CA VAL A 95 8.41 17.34 -26.98
C VAL A 95 7.73 18.59 -26.39
N VAL A 96 7.50 19.63 -27.21
CA VAL A 96 6.78 20.84 -26.77
C VAL A 96 5.30 20.54 -26.48
N ARG A 97 4.63 19.74 -27.32
CA ARG A 97 3.24 19.32 -27.11
C ARG A 97 3.08 18.49 -25.83
N TRP A 98 4.07 17.66 -25.50
CA TRP A 98 4.11 16.88 -24.27
C TRP A 98 4.24 17.75 -23.03
N ARG A 99 5.16 18.72 -23.03
CA ARG A 99 5.28 19.72 -21.94
C ARG A 99 3.94 20.41 -21.67
N ASN A 100 3.24 20.83 -22.73
CA ASN A 100 1.94 21.48 -22.61
C ASN A 100 0.86 20.56 -22.05
N LEU A 101 0.86 19.27 -22.42
CA LEU A 101 -0.03 18.26 -21.82
C LEU A 101 0.25 18.13 -20.32
N VAL A 102 1.51 18.01 -19.92
CA VAL A 102 1.89 17.86 -18.50
C VAL A 102 1.48 19.11 -17.70
N THR A 103 1.70 20.32 -18.21
CA THR A 103 1.22 21.56 -17.57
C THR A 103 -0.29 21.58 -17.42
N LEU A 104 -1.04 21.22 -18.48
CA LEU A 104 -2.49 21.18 -18.46
C LEU A 104 -3.02 20.16 -17.44
N LEU A 105 -2.42 18.97 -17.42
CA LEU A 105 -2.76 17.88 -16.52
C LEU A 105 -2.54 18.27 -15.06
N ALA A 106 -1.37 18.82 -14.75
CA ALA A 106 -1.04 19.24 -13.38
C ALA A 106 -1.92 20.39 -12.90
N THR A 107 -2.14 21.40 -13.75
CA THR A 107 -3.05 22.53 -13.44
C THR A 107 -4.46 22.04 -13.18
N ARG A 108 -4.98 21.13 -14.02
CA ARG A 108 -6.31 20.54 -13.85
C ARG A 108 -6.50 19.88 -12.49
N TYR A 109 -5.53 19.07 -12.05
CA TYR A 109 -5.66 18.38 -10.76
C TYR A 109 -5.38 19.28 -9.57
N ILE A 110 -4.54 20.31 -9.72
CA ILE A 110 -4.41 21.37 -8.72
C ILE A 110 -5.76 22.08 -8.53
N ASP A 111 -6.44 22.45 -9.61
CA ASP A 111 -7.75 23.08 -9.55
C ASP A 111 -8.81 22.16 -8.94
N ARG A 112 -8.71 20.84 -9.18
CA ARG A 112 -9.68 19.85 -8.73
C ARG A 112 -9.53 19.45 -7.26
N TYR A 113 -8.30 19.26 -6.78
CA TYR A 113 -8.01 18.70 -5.45
C TYR A 113 -7.25 19.66 -4.53
N GLY A 114 -6.80 20.80 -5.04
CA GLY A 114 -5.98 21.76 -4.32
C GLY A 114 -4.48 21.44 -4.39
N LEU A 115 -3.66 22.49 -4.43
CA LEU A 115 -2.20 22.36 -4.56
C LEU A 115 -1.57 21.56 -3.41
N GLU A 116 -2.05 21.73 -2.18
CA GLU A 116 -1.52 20.99 -1.02
C GLU A 116 -1.68 19.47 -1.19
N HIS A 117 -2.81 19.03 -1.77
CA HIS A 117 -3.04 17.62 -2.03
C HIS A 117 -2.15 17.11 -3.16
N VAL A 118 -2.12 17.81 -4.30
CA VAL A 118 -1.36 17.37 -5.48
C VAL A 118 0.15 17.44 -5.27
N ALA A 119 0.65 18.35 -4.43
CA ALA A 119 2.06 18.40 -4.06
C ALA A 119 2.53 17.15 -3.28
N LYS A 120 1.61 16.34 -2.73
CA LYS A 120 1.94 15.06 -2.09
C LYS A 120 2.22 13.97 -3.11
N TRP A 121 1.64 14.05 -4.31
CA TRP A 121 1.79 13.06 -5.36
C TRP A 121 3.25 12.92 -5.78
N ASN A 122 3.67 11.69 -6.05
CA ASN A 122 4.97 11.40 -6.63
C ASN A 122 4.79 11.32 -8.15
N PHE A 123 5.02 12.42 -8.87
CA PHE A 123 5.06 12.35 -10.33
C PHE A 123 6.35 11.68 -10.75
N GLU A 124 6.26 10.73 -11.68
CA GLU A 124 7.39 9.89 -12.06
C GLU A 124 7.52 9.78 -13.57
N THR A 125 8.72 9.43 -14.03
CA THR A 125 8.98 9.06 -15.42
C THR A 125 8.22 7.82 -15.85
N TRP A 126 8.31 7.50 -17.15
CA TRP A 126 7.88 6.22 -17.69
C TRP A 126 8.58 5.06 -16.99
N ASN A 127 7.83 4.01 -16.66
CA ASN A 127 8.31 2.79 -16.00
C ASN A 127 9.45 2.10 -16.76
N GLU A 128 10.48 1.67 -16.04
CA GLU A 128 11.55 0.78 -16.52
C GLU A 128 12.03 1.08 -17.95
N PRO A 129 12.54 2.30 -18.21
CA PRO A 129 12.85 2.72 -19.57
C PRO A 129 13.92 1.85 -20.27
N ASP A 130 14.83 1.22 -19.53
CA ASP A 130 15.84 0.30 -20.08
C ASP A 130 15.28 -1.11 -20.39
N HIS A 131 14.02 -1.38 -20.06
CA HIS A 131 13.29 -2.59 -20.48
C HIS A 131 12.47 -2.38 -21.77
N HIS A 132 12.44 -1.16 -22.29
CA HIS A 132 11.86 -0.80 -23.60
C HIS A 132 10.36 -1.10 -23.77
N ASP A 133 9.57 -1.06 -22.68
CA ASP A 133 8.11 -1.17 -22.73
C ASP A 133 7.45 0.19 -23.04
N PHE A 134 7.60 0.63 -24.29
CA PHE A 134 7.11 1.92 -24.79
C PHE A 134 5.93 1.80 -25.79
N ASP A 135 5.35 0.61 -25.93
CA ASP A 135 4.42 0.26 -27.02
C ASP A 135 4.96 0.70 -28.39
N ASN A 136 4.27 1.65 -29.04
CA ASN A 136 4.60 2.16 -30.38
C ASN A 136 5.39 3.47 -30.35
N VAL A 137 5.86 3.91 -29.18
CA VAL A 137 6.59 5.17 -29.01
C VAL A 137 8.10 4.94 -29.19
N SER A 138 8.72 5.70 -30.09
CA SER A 138 10.16 5.74 -30.23
C SER A 138 10.78 6.52 -29.07
N MET A 139 11.48 5.81 -28.19
CA MET A 139 12.16 6.37 -27.02
C MET A 139 13.65 6.02 -27.02
N THR A 140 14.44 6.80 -27.75
CA THR A 140 15.91 6.72 -27.67
C THR A 140 16.40 7.29 -26.33
N VAL A 141 17.68 7.12 -25.99
CA VAL A 141 18.27 7.80 -24.80
C VAL A 141 18.01 9.30 -24.86
N LYS A 142 18.29 9.94 -26.00
CA LYS A 142 18.06 11.37 -26.19
C LYS A 142 16.58 11.74 -26.17
N GLY A 143 15.72 10.91 -26.76
CA GLY A 143 14.27 11.06 -26.68
C GLY A 143 13.79 11.04 -25.23
N PHE A 144 14.30 10.12 -24.41
CA PHE A 144 13.95 10.03 -22.99
C PHE A 144 14.40 11.27 -22.20
N LEU A 145 15.58 11.82 -22.48
CA LEU A 145 16.03 13.07 -21.85
C LEU A 145 15.14 14.26 -22.25
N ASN A 146 14.74 14.36 -23.51
CA ASN A 146 13.79 15.39 -23.96
C ASN A 146 12.41 15.23 -23.31
N TYR A 147 11.91 13.99 -23.21
CA TYR A 147 10.70 13.63 -22.50
C TYR A 147 10.79 14.07 -21.02
N TYR A 148 11.90 13.77 -20.36
CA TYR A 148 12.15 14.15 -18.97
C TYR A 148 12.08 15.66 -18.78
N ASP A 149 12.75 16.42 -19.64
CA ASP A 149 12.71 17.89 -19.60
C ASP A 149 11.30 18.44 -19.81
N ALA A 150 10.52 17.81 -20.71
CA ALA A 150 9.14 18.20 -20.95
C ALA A 150 8.24 17.93 -19.74
N CYS A 151 8.44 16.81 -19.04
CA CYS A 151 7.76 16.51 -17.79
C CYS A 151 8.15 17.51 -16.69
N SER A 152 9.45 17.71 -16.48
CA SER A 152 10.00 18.58 -15.44
C SER A 152 9.51 20.03 -15.60
N GLU A 153 9.65 20.59 -16.80
CA GLU A 153 9.22 21.96 -17.10
C GLU A 153 7.70 22.08 -17.22
N GLY A 154 7.00 21.00 -17.57
CA GLY A 154 5.54 20.96 -17.61
C GLY A 154 4.95 21.08 -16.21
N LEU A 155 5.46 20.29 -15.26
CA LEU A 155 5.09 20.33 -13.85
C LEU A 155 5.50 21.66 -13.21
N ARG A 156 6.73 22.13 -13.45
CA ARG A 156 7.23 23.40 -12.92
C ARG A 156 6.39 24.60 -13.36
N ALA A 157 5.90 24.58 -14.60
CA ALA A 157 5.00 25.62 -15.11
C ALA A 157 3.62 25.62 -14.43
N ALA A 158 3.15 24.47 -13.95
CA ALA A 158 1.91 24.38 -13.17
C ALA A 158 2.14 24.81 -11.72
N SER A 159 3.18 24.30 -11.07
CA SER A 159 3.66 24.77 -9.77
C SER A 159 5.05 24.21 -9.45
N PRO A 160 5.97 25.02 -8.88
CA PRO A 160 7.28 24.55 -8.43
C PRO A 160 7.22 23.64 -7.19
N LEU A 161 6.06 23.48 -6.54
CA LEU A 161 5.89 22.63 -5.35
C LEU A 161 5.58 21.16 -5.68
N LEU A 162 5.25 20.84 -6.93
CA LEU A 162 5.03 19.44 -7.33
C LEU A 162 6.37 18.71 -7.30
N LYS A 163 6.39 17.42 -6.92
CA LYS A 163 7.59 16.57 -6.94
C LYS A 163 7.71 15.79 -8.25
N PHE A 164 8.92 15.55 -8.75
CA PHE A 164 9.19 14.79 -9.97
C PHE A 164 10.51 14.03 -9.85
N GLY A 165 10.46 12.74 -10.12
CA GLY A 165 11.62 11.86 -10.05
C GLY A 165 11.56 10.72 -11.06
N GLY A 166 12.58 9.86 -11.02
CA GLY A 166 12.77 8.76 -11.94
C GLY A 166 14.15 8.12 -11.76
N PRO A 167 14.56 7.18 -12.62
CA PRO A 167 13.86 6.65 -13.79
C PRO A 167 12.88 5.50 -13.52
N GLY A 168 12.86 4.92 -12.30
CA GLY A 168 12.05 3.74 -11.98
C GLY A 168 12.54 2.48 -12.70
N ASP A 169 13.81 2.11 -12.52
CA ASP A 169 14.42 0.93 -13.15
C ASP A 169 15.56 0.32 -12.29
N SER A 170 16.15 -0.77 -12.78
CA SER A 170 17.12 -1.61 -12.11
C SER A 170 18.50 -1.00 -11.82
N PHE A 171 18.90 0.13 -12.43
CA PHE A 171 20.28 0.67 -12.34
C PHE A 171 21.36 -0.41 -12.43
N ARG A 172 21.31 -1.24 -13.47
CA ARG A 172 22.37 -2.24 -13.69
C ARG A 172 23.68 -1.51 -13.99
N PRO A 173 24.85 -2.01 -13.52
CA PRO A 173 26.12 -1.34 -13.76
C PRO A 173 26.33 -1.02 -15.24
N LEU A 174 26.96 0.13 -15.52
CA LEU A 174 27.30 0.56 -16.88
C LEU A 174 28.00 -0.59 -17.66
N PRO A 175 27.63 -0.84 -18.93
CA PRO A 175 26.70 -0.07 -19.77
C PRO A 175 25.24 -0.59 -19.80
N LYS A 176 24.82 -1.42 -18.84
CA LYS A 176 23.57 -2.23 -18.95
C LYS A 176 22.24 -1.50 -18.74
N SER A 177 22.26 -0.31 -18.13
CA SER A 177 21.08 0.55 -17.92
C SER A 177 21.35 1.95 -18.48
N PRO A 178 21.52 2.09 -19.81
CA PRO A 178 21.99 3.32 -20.43
C PRO A 178 21.07 4.51 -20.19
N ILE A 179 19.75 4.34 -20.20
CA ILE A 179 18.80 5.43 -19.97
C ILE A 179 18.88 5.90 -18.51
N CYS A 180 18.94 4.98 -17.54
CA CYS A 180 19.07 5.36 -16.13
C CYS A 180 20.28 6.23 -15.85
N TRP A 181 21.45 5.77 -16.28
CA TRP A 181 22.69 6.49 -16.03
C TRP A 181 22.74 7.80 -16.82
N SER A 182 22.23 7.81 -18.06
CA SER A 182 22.17 9.04 -18.87
C SER A 182 21.24 10.08 -18.26
N LEU A 183 20.12 9.67 -17.66
CA LEU A 183 19.23 10.59 -16.93
C LEU A 183 19.96 11.26 -15.77
N LEU A 184 20.69 10.49 -14.95
CA LEU A 184 21.44 11.09 -13.84
C LEU A 184 22.54 12.04 -14.34
N PHE A 185 23.28 11.68 -15.39
CA PHE A 185 24.25 12.59 -16.01
C PHE A 185 23.59 13.87 -16.53
N HIS A 186 22.42 13.75 -17.16
CA HIS A 186 21.66 14.87 -17.69
C HIS A 186 21.16 15.81 -16.60
N CYS A 187 20.54 15.27 -15.55
CA CYS A 187 20.10 16.09 -14.42
C CYS A 187 21.27 16.73 -13.68
N TYR A 188 22.43 16.08 -13.63
CA TYR A 188 23.60 16.58 -12.90
C TYR A 188 24.33 17.70 -13.65
N ASN A 189 24.59 17.54 -14.95
CA ASN A 189 25.42 18.46 -15.74
C ASN A 189 24.98 18.60 -17.22
N GLY A 190 23.85 18.00 -17.61
CA GLY A 190 23.28 18.13 -18.95
C GLY A 190 22.70 19.53 -19.20
N THR A 191 22.06 19.71 -20.35
CA THR A 191 21.45 20.98 -20.74
C THR A 191 19.95 20.78 -20.90
N ASN A 192 19.16 21.52 -20.13
CA ASN A 192 17.70 21.47 -20.23
C ASN A 192 17.24 21.89 -21.64
N PHE A 193 16.41 21.06 -22.29
CA PHE A 193 15.90 21.26 -23.64
C PHE A 193 15.17 22.61 -23.84
N PHE A 194 14.45 23.09 -22.82
CA PHE A 194 13.61 24.29 -22.91
C PHE A 194 14.33 25.56 -22.45
N THR A 195 15.11 25.49 -21.37
CA THR A 195 15.73 26.68 -20.76
C THR A 195 17.17 26.90 -21.20
N GLY A 196 17.85 25.85 -21.67
CA GLY A 196 19.29 25.89 -21.95
C GLY A 196 20.16 25.95 -20.68
N GLU A 197 19.56 25.87 -19.49
CA GLU A 197 20.29 25.86 -18.22
C GLU A 197 21.05 24.53 -18.04
N THR A 198 22.17 24.60 -17.32
CA THR A 198 22.94 23.41 -16.94
C THR A 198 22.30 22.73 -15.73
N GLY A 199 22.10 21.41 -15.84
CA GLY A 199 21.42 20.60 -14.84
C GLY A 199 19.90 20.71 -14.96
N VAL A 200 19.21 19.67 -14.50
CA VAL A 200 17.75 19.59 -14.49
C VAL A 200 17.31 19.08 -13.13
N ARG A 201 16.20 19.63 -12.64
CA ARG A 201 15.52 19.20 -11.41
C ARG A 201 15.38 17.67 -11.37
N LEU A 202 15.66 17.10 -10.20
CA LEU A 202 15.46 15.69 -9.86
C LEU A 202 15.16 15.62 -8.36
N ASP A 203 13.87 15.52 -7.99
CA ASP A 203 13.46 15.63 -6.58
C ASP A 203 13.60 14.32 -5.81
N TYR A 204 13.64 13.19 -6.51
CA TYR A 204 13.94 11.87 -5.97
C TYR A 204 14.48 10.96 -7.08
N ILE A 205 15.21 9.92 -6.69
CA ILE A 205 15.69 8.85 -7.57
C ILE A 205 14.92 7.57 -7.24
N SER A 206 14.15 7.05 -8.19
CA SER A 206 13.47 5.77 -8.07
C SER A 206 14.23 4.65 -8.77
N LEU A 207 14.38 3.51 -8.09
CA LEU A 207 15.04 2.31 -8.57
C LEU A 207 14.18 1.07 -8.30
N HIS A 208 14.35 0.02 -9.08
CA HIS A 208 13.65 -1.25 -8.89
C HIS A 208 14.66 -2.34 -8.54
N LYS A 209 14.74 -2.71 -7.26
CA LYS A 209 15.57 -3.83 -6.81
C LYS A 209 14.70 -4.90 -6.17
N LYS A 210 14.69 -6.09 -6.78
CA LYS A 210 13.88 -7.23 -6.34
C LYS A 210 14.76 -8.32 -5.76
N GLY A 211 14.19 -9.13 -4.86
CA GLY A 211 14.96 -10.02 -3.98
C GLY A 211 15.40 -11.37 -4.58
N GLY A 212 14.88 -11.76 -5.75
CA GLY A 212 15.16 -13.11 -6.29
C GLY A 212 14.76 -14.25 -5.35
N GLY A 213 13.80 -14.03 -4.46
CA GLY A 213 13.40 -14.94 -3.38
C GLY A 213 14.13 -14.72 -2.05
N SER A 214 15.08 -13.80 -1.97
CA SER A 214 15.80 -13.43 -0.74
C SER A 214 15.45 -12.02 -0.28
N SER A 215 15.15 -11.86 1.02
CA SER A 215 14.76 -10.57 1.60
C SER A 215 15.93 -9.58 1.63
N LEU A 216 17.07 -10.00 2.19
CA LEU A 216 18.25 -9.14 2.36
C LEU A 216 18.86 -8.70 1.02
N TYR A 217 18.73 -9.53 -0.01
CA TYR A 217 19.30 -9.24 -1.32
C TYR A 217 18.68 -7.99 -1.96
N ILE A 218 17.46 -7.59 -1.57
CA ILE A 218 16.86 -6.31 -1.97
C ILE A 218 17.76 -5.17 -1.47
N LEU A 219 17.95 -5.09 -0.15
CA LEU A 219 18.72 -4.03 0.49
C LEU A 219 20.18 -3.97 0.03
N GLN A 220 20.80 -5.14 -0.18
CA GLN A 220 22.19 -5.20 -0.67
C GLN A 220 22.35 -4.55 -2.05
N GLN A 221 21.42 -4.84 -2.97
CA GLN A 221 21.46 -4.26 -4.31
C GLN A 221 21.15 -2.76 -4.32
N GLU A 222 20.25 -2.31 -3.44
CA GLU A 222 19.94 -0.89 -3.28
C GLU A 222 21.16 -0.11 -2.81
N VAL A 223 21.82 -0.57 -1.73
CA VAL A 223 23.02 0.07 -1.18
C VAL A 223 24.13 0.12 -2.24
N GLU A 224 24.39 -0.98 -2.95
CA GLU A 224 25.39 -1.01 -4.02
C GLU A 224 25.10 0.01 -5.12
N ALA A 225 23.84 0.08 -5.58
CA ALA A 225 23.44 1.03 -6.63
C ALA A 225 23.57 2.49 -6.16
N VAL A 226 23.13 2.79 -4.93
CA VAL A 226 23.17 4.16 -4.40
C VAL A 226 24.60 4.60 -4.09
N GLU A 227 25.46 3.73 -3.59
CA GLU A 227 26.88 4.02 -3.41
C GLU A 227 27.55 4.38 -4.76
N GLN A 228 27.20 3.66 -5.83
CA GLN A 228 27.66 4.00 -7.17
C GLN A 228 27.11 5.36 -7.64
N ILE A 229 25.84 5.66 -7.38
CA ILE A 229 25.23 6.96 -7.68
C ILE A 229 25.98 8.08 -6.94
N HIS A 230 26.18 7.97 -5.64
CA HIS A 230 26.87 8.98 -4.83
C HIS A 230 28.32 9.20 -5.28
N LYS A 231 29.00 8.13 -5.72
CA LYS A 231 30.36 8.22 -6.25
C LYS A 231 30.42 9.00 -7.57
N LEU A 232 29.44 8.82 -8.46
CA LEU A 232 29.39 9.49 -9.76
C LEU A 232 28.77 10.89 -9.69
N PHE A 233 27.83 11.09 -8.76
CA PHE A 233 27.03 12.30 -8.62
C PHE A 233 26.99 12.77 -7.16
N PRO A 234 28.11 13.28 -6.60
CA PRO A 234 28.19 13.64 -5.17
C PRO A 234 27.12 14.62 -4.70
N ASN A 235 26.69 15.56 -5.54
CA ASN A 235 25.64 16.52 -5.18
C ASN A 235 24.24 15.87 -5.04
N PHE A 236 24.05 14.63 -5.50
CA PHE A 236 22.82 13.87 -5.30
C PHE A 236 22.79 13.08 -3.99
N ALA A 237 23.80 13.19 -3.12
CA ALA A 237 23.85 12.45 -1.84
C ALA A 237 22.66 12.72 -0.90
N SER A 238 22.01 13.88 -1.03
CA SER A 238 20.82 14.24 -0.24
C SER A 238 19.49 13.95 -0.95
N VAL A 239 19.53 13.56 -2.24
CA VAL A 239 18.33 13.29 -3.02
C VAL A 239 17.65 12.02 -2.48
N PRO A 240 16.35 12.07 -2.16
CA PRO A 240 15.59 10.91 -1.71
C PRO A 240 15.73 9.71 -2.66
N ILE A 241 15.94 8.51 -2.08
CA ILE A 241 15.98 7.23 -2.81
C ILE A 241 14.70 6.46 -2.55
N TYR A 242 14.04 6.04 -3.62
CA TYR A 242 12.84 5.20 -3.59
C TYR A 242 13.16 3.83 -4.20
N ASN A 243 12.71 2.75 -3.57
CA ASN A 243 12.49 1.49 -4.26
C ASN A 243 10.99 1.24 -4.37
N ASP A 244 10.40 1.76 -5.44
CA ASP A 244 8.96 1.73 -5.69
C ASP A 244 8.46 0.40 -6.29
N GLU A 245 9.37 -0.57 -6.49
CA GLU A 245 9.02 -1.97 -6.73
C GLU A 245 9.98 -2.96 -6.04
N GLY A 246 10.14 -2.79 -4.72
CA GLY A 246 11.03 -3.55 -3.84
C GLY A 246 10.50 -4.93 -3.47
N ASP A 247 10.15 -5.74 -4.46
CA ASP A 247 9.46 -7.00 -4.27
C ASP A 247 10.39 -8.17 -3.93
N PRO A 248 9.91 -9.18 -3.17
CA PRO A 248 10.64 -10.43 -2.97
C PRO A 248 11.09 -11.13 -4.26
N MET A 249 10.27 -11.08 -5.32
CA MET A 249 10.55 -11.77 -6.58
C MET A 249 9.81 -11.12 -7.75
N VAL A 250 10.49 -11.00 -8.89
CA VAL A 250 9.95 -10.51 -10.18
C VAL A 250 8.82 -11.40 -10.72
N GLY A 251 8.00 -10.84 -11.62
CA GLY A 251 6.90 -11.54 -12.29
C GLY A 251 5.71 -11.74 -11.37
N TRP A 252 4.88 -10.71 -11.22
CA TRP A 252 3.74 -10.69 -10.28
C TRP A 252 2.72 -11.81 -10.57
N SER A 253 2.53 -12.17 -11.84
CA SER A 253 1.54 -13.14 -12.31
C SER A 253 1.99 -14.60 -12.20
N ILE A 254 3.29 -14.84 -11.96
CA ILE A 254 3.85 -16.19 -11.82
C ILE A 254 3.30 -16.83 -10.53
N PRO A 255 2.57 -17.96 -10.61
CA PRO A 255 1.99 -18.57 -9.42
C PRO A 255 3.09 -19.10 -8.49
N GLN A 256 3.01 -18.73 -7.22
CA GLN A 256 3.88 -19.20 -6.15
C GLN A 256 3.03 -19.49 -4.91
N LEU A 257 3.24 -20.65 -4.28
CA LEU A 257 2.47 -21.01 -3.08
C LEU A 257 2.69 -20.03 -1.93
N TRP A 258 3.94 -19.60 -1.72
CA TRP A 258 4.28 -18.66 -0.65
C TRP A 258 3.66 -17.27 -0.81
N ARG A 259 3.21 -16.89 -2.02
CA ARG A 259 2.48 -15.61 -2.26
C ARG A 259 1.04 -15.62 -1.73
N ALA A 260 0.51 -16.80 -1.41
CA ALA A 260 -0.90 -16.99 -1.04
C ALA A 260 -1.19 -16.70 0.43
N ASP A 261 -0.20 -16.80 1.32
CA ASP A 261 -0.42 -16.88 2.76
C ASP A 261 0.59 -16.06 3.59
N VAL A 262 0.76 -16.42 4.87
CA VAL A 262 1.60 -15.69 5.83
C VAL A 262 3.09 -15.76 5.47
N THR A 263 3.52 -16.65 4.56
CA THR A 263 4.93 -16.65 4.11
C THR A 263 5.29 -15.33 3.45
N TYR A 264 4.47 -14.86 2.50
CA TYR A 264 4.68 -13.55 1.88
C TYR A 264 4.52 -12.41 2.89
N ALA A 265 3.50 -12.47 3.76
CA ALA A 265 3.27 -11.44 4.77
C ALA A 265 4.47 -11.26 5.71
N ALA A 266 4.99 -12.35 6.28
CA ALA A 266 6.14 -12.32 7.18
C ALA A 266 7.42 -11.89 6.45
N MET A 267 7.58 -12.25 5.17
CA MET A 267 8.71 -11.79 4.35
C MET A 267 8.65 -10.28 4.08
N VAL A 268 7.47 -9.71 3.82
CA VAL A 268 7.30 -8.24 3.67
C VAL A 268 7.70 -7.52 4.96
N VAL A 269 7.23 -8.00 6.11
CA VAL A 269 7.65 -7.45 7.41
C VAL A 269 9.17 -7.56 7.59
N LYS A 270 9.76 -8.71 7.28
CA LYS A 270 11.21 -8.92 7.36
C LYS A 270 11.99 -7.92 6.50
N VAL A 271 11.56 -7.70 5.26
CA VAL A 271 12.17 -6.71 4.35
C VAL A 271 12.10 -5.31 4.96
N ILE A 272 10.93 -4.86 5.43
CA ILE A 272 10.78 -3.53 6.05
C ILE A 272 11.68 -3.38 7.28
N ILE A 273 11.72 -4.40 8.16
CA ILE A 273 12.55 -4.35 9.37
C ILE A 273 14.05 -4.36 9.03
N GLN A 274 14.47 -5.07 7.98
CA GLN A 274 15.85 -5.00 7.48
C GLN A 274 16.19 -3.59 7.02
N HIS A 275 15.32 -2.92 6.25
CA HIS A 275 15.56 -1.54 5.82
C HIS A 275 15.64 -0.58 7.02
N GLN A 276 14.72 -0.71 7.98
CA GLN A 276 14.73 0.13 9.17
C GLN A 276 16.00 -0.07 10.00
N ASN A 277 16.30 -1.32 10.39
CA ASN A 277 17.35 -1.62 11.37
C ASN A 277 18.77 -1.62 10.75
N LEU A 278 18.90 -2.00 9.48
CA LEU A 278 20.21 -2.19 8.82
C LEU A 278 20.61 -1.04 7.90
N LEU A 279 19.69 -0.10 7.61
CA LEU A 279 19.97 1.10 6.81
C LEU A 279 19.56 2.36 7.55
N ILE A 280 18.25 2.58 7.73
CA ILE A 280 17.71 3.88 8.16
C ILE A 280 18.17 4.26 9.57
N SER A 281 18.14 3.33 10.52
CA SER A 281 18.49 3.59 11.92
C SER A 281 20.00 3.57 12.20
N LYS A 282 20.86 3.33 11.20
CA LYS A 282 22.31 3.33 11.40
C LYS A 282 22.82 4.75 11.63
N ALA A 283 23.60 4.94 12.68
CA ALA A 283 24.15 6.24 13.06
C ALA A 283 24.99 6.91 11.95
N ASN A 284 25.63 6.12 11.08
CA ASN A 284 26.47 6.61 9.98
C ASN A 284 25.80 6.44 8.60
N ASN A 285 24.46 6.33 8.56
CA ASN A 285 23.75 6.24 7.28
C ASN A 285 23.91 7.53 6.48
N THR A 286 24.32 7.40 5.22
CA THR A 286 24.46 8.51 4.26
C THR A 286 23.41 8.47 3.15
N ILE A 287 22.56 7.45 3.12
CA ILE A 287 21.54 7.24 2.09
C ILE A 287 20.20 7.78 2.59
N ASN A 288 19.64 8.74 1.85
CA ASN A 288 18.31 9.30 2.12
C ASN A 288 17.18 8.39 1.60
N TYR A 289 17.12 7.15 2.12
CA TYR A 289 16.11 6.18 1.73
C TYR A 289 14.75 6.56 2.30
N THR A 290 13.78 6.85 1.43
CA THR A 290 12.53 7.52 1.81
C THR A 290 11.27 6.70 1.51
N LEU A 291 11.31 5.81 0.52
CA LEU A 291 10.13 5.04 0.11
C LEU A 291 10.52 3.62 -0.31
N LEU A 292 9.77 2.64 0.20
CA LEU A 292 9.76 1.26 -0.25
C LEU A 292 8.32 0.88 -0.59
N SER A 293 8.06 0.44 -1.82
CA SER A 293 6.75 -0.06 -2.24
C SER A 293 6.86 -1.53 -2.64
N ASN A 294 5.88 -2.32 -2.23
CA ASN A 294 5.64 -3.65 -2.79
C ASN A 294 4.60 -3.49 -3.89
N ASP A 295 4.96 -3.85 -5.11
CA ASP A 295 4.10 -3.67 -6.26
C ASP A 295 3.12 -4.86 -6.37
N ASN A 296 2.06 -4.82 -5.56
CA ASN A 296 1.17 -5.95 -5.35
C ASN A 296 -0.32 -5.57 -5.36
N ALA A 297 -0.67 -4.41 -5.90
CA ALA A 297 -2.06 -3.97 -6.08
C ALA A 297 -2.75 -4.63 -7.30
N PHE A 298 -2.10 -5.58 -7.98
CA PHE A 298 -2.67 -6.30 -9.12
C PHE A 298 -3.94 -7.09 -8.77
N LEU A 299 -4.78 -7.29 -9.78
CA LEU A 299 -5.90 -8.23 -9.73
C LEU A 299 -5.46 -9.63 -10.15
N SER A 300 -5.72 -10.64 -9.31
CA SER A 300 -5.39 -12.03 -9.63
C SER A 300 -6.26 -12.59 -10.76
N TYR A 301 -5.74 -13.54 -11.53
CA TYR A 301 -6.45 -14.23 -12.62
C TYR A 301 -6.67 -15.72 -12.32
N TYR A 302 -7.77 -16.26 -12.83
CA TYR A 302 -8.00 -17.71 -12.88
C TYR A 302 -6.84 -18.42 -13.62
N PRO A 303 -6.39 -19.61 -13.18
CA PRO A 303 -6.85 -20.38 -12.01
C PRO A 303 -6.06 -20.08 -10.71
N HIS A 304 -5.38 -18.93 -10.64
CA HIS A 304 -4.41 -18.59 -9.61
C HIS A 304 -4.90 -17.46 -8.70
N TYR A 305 -6.04 -17.70 -8.03
CA TYR A 305 -6.70 -16.71 -7.16
C TYR A 305 -5.81 -16.15 -6.04
N PHE A 306 -5.03 -17.01 -5.38
CA PHE A 306 -4.20 -16.62 -4.23
C PHE A 306 -2.71 -16.55 -4.53
N THR A 307 -2.22 -17.34 -5.50
CA THR A 307 -0.78 -17.61 -5.68
C THR A 307 -0.04 -16.56 -6.50
N GLN A 308 -0.72 -15.50 -6.95
CA GLN A 308 -0.10 -14.35 -7.60
C GLN A 308 0.30 -13.27 -6.57
N ARG A 309 1.17 -12.33 -6.96
CA ARG A 309 1.64 -11.25 -6.09
C ARG A 309 0.59 -10.15 -6.01
N THR A 310 -0.42 -10.40 -5.20
CA THR A 310 -1.60 -9.54 -5.01
C THR A 310 -1.88 -9.29 -3.52
N LEU A 311 -2.46 -8.14 -3.19
CA LEU A 311 -3.01 -7.85 -1.85
C LEU A 311 -4.33 -8.58 -1.58
N THR A 312 -5.12 -8.81 -2.64
CA THR A 312 -6.43 -9.47 -2.60
C THR A 312 -6.44 -10.71 -3.48
N ALA A 313 -7.29 -11.68 -3.15
CA ALA A 313 -7.62 -12.80 -4.03
C ALA A 313 -8.97 -12.54 -4.69
N ARG A 314 -8.98 -12.40 -6.01
CA ARG A 314 -10.15 -12.03 -6.81
C ARG A 314 -10.89 -13.25 -7.34
N PHE A 315 -12.19 -13.34 -7.09
CA PHE A 315 -13.10 -14.37 -7.62
C PHE A 315 -14.13 -13.76 -8.56
N GLN A 316 -14.16 -14.22 -9.81
CA GLN A 316 -15.13 -13.79 -10.82
C GLN A 316 -16.31 -14.77 -10.84
N MET A 317 -17.43 -14.38 -10.24
CA MET A 317 -18.59 -15.23 -9.98
C MET A 317 -19.50 -15.35 -11.21
N ASN A 318 -18.95 -15.93 -12.27
CA ASN A 318 -19.57 -16.02 -13.59
C ASN A 318 -20.80 -16.94 -13.65
N ASN A 319 -21.02 -17.76 -12.61
CA ASN A 319 -22.19 -18.62 -12.46
C ASN A 319 -23.44 -17.88 -11.95
N THR A 320 -23.35 -16.58 -11.65
CA THR A 320 -24.47 -15.75 -11.18
C THR A 320 -25.04 -14.88 -12.29
N LYS A 321 -26.24 -14.33 -12.09
CA LYS A 321 -26.92 -13.44 -13.05
C LYS A 321 -27.43 -12.18 -12.33
N PRO A 322 -26.86 -11.00 -12.59
CA PRO A 322 -25.64 -10.78 -13.40
C PRO A 322 -24.39 -11.41 -12.75
N PRO A 323 -23.34 -11.72 -13.52
CA PRO A 323 -22.02 -12.02 -12.96
C PRO A 323 -21.53 -10.88 -12.06
N HIS A 324 -20.80 -11.24 -11.00
CA HIS A 324 -20.23 -10.26 -10.08
C HIS A 324 -18.80 -10.67 -9.66
N VAL A 325 -18.13 -9.80 -8.92
CA VAL A 325 -16.78 -10.04 -8.39
C VAL A 325 -16.82 -10.10 -6.87
N GLN A 326 -16.02 -10.98 -6.30
CA GLN A 326 -15.77 -11.09 -4.87
C GLN A 326 -14.26 -10.99 -4.64
N MET A 327 -13.87 -10.40 -3.51
CA MET A 327 -12.48 -10.39 -3.07
C MET A 327 -12.36 -10.95 -1.67
N VAL A 328 -11.17 -11.49 -1.41
CA VAL A 328 -10.72 -11.95 -0.11
C VAL A 328 -9.40 -11.26 0.20
N ARG A 329 -9.27 -10.68 1.38
CA ARG A 329 -8.04 -10.07 1.86
C ARG A 329 -6.99 -11.15 2.10
N LYS A 330 -5.80 -11.01 1.53
CA LYS A 330 -4.69 -11.95 1.76
C LYS A 330 -3.89 -11.52 2.99
N PRO A 331 -3.15 -12.44 3.64
CA PRO A 331 -2.39 -12.10 4.84
C PRO A 331 -1.37 -10.97 4.66
N VAL A 332 -0.84 -10.77 3.45
CA VAL A 332 0.06 -9.65 3.15
C VAL A 332 -0.63 -8.30 3.31
N LEU A 333 -1.91 -8.16 2.93
CA LEU A 333 -2.68 -6.94 3.18
C LEU A 333 -3.02 -6.81 4.68
N THR A 334 -3.29 -7.93 5.34
CA THR A 334 -3.51 -7.95 6.80
C THR A 334 -2.29 -7.42 7.57
N VAL A 335 -1.07 -7.79 7.15
CA VAL A 335 0.16 -7.33 7.82
C VAL A 335 0.44 -5.85 7.62
N MET A 336 -0.03 -5.25 6.51
CA MET A 336 0.02 -3.78 6.34
C MET A 336 -0.79 -3.07 7.44
N GLY A 337 -1.92 -3.64 7.86
CA GLY A 337 -2.68 -3.11 9.00
C GLY A 337 -1.97 -3.26 10.34
N LEU A 338 -1.12 -4.28 10.50
CA LEU A 338 -0.27 -4.42 11.70
C LEU A 338 0.90 -3.42 11.67
N LEU A 339 1.53 -3.23 10.52
CA LEU A 339 2.58 -2.21 10.33
C LEU A 339 2.06 -0.80 10.62
N ALA A 340 0.80 -0.51 10.28
CA ALA A 340 0.16 0.78 10.57
C ALA A 340 0.04 1.12 12.07
N LEU A 341 0.17 0.12 12.96
CA LEU A 341 0.17 0.31 14.41
C LEU A 341 1.54 0.73 14.97
N LEU A 342 2.59 0.78 14.16
CA LEU A 342 3.87 1.34 14.58
C LEU A 342 3.72 2.84 14.91
N GLY A 343 4.44 3.28 15.95
CA GLY A 343 4.57 4.68 16.33
C GLY A 343 5.72 5.38 15.60
N GLU A 344 5.80 6.69 15.72
CA GLU A 344 6.76 7.56 15.03
C GLU A 344 8.20 7.42 15.55
N LYS A 345 8.39 6.91 16.77
CA LYS A 345 9.71 6.81 17.40
C LYS A 345 10.13 5.36 17.59
N GLN A 346 11.15 4.92 16.86
CA GLN A 346 11.79 3.63 17.10
C GLN A 346 12.41 3.58 18.51
N ILE A 347 12.26 2.45 19.19
CA ILE A 347 12.93 2.17 20.47
C ILE A 347 13.88 0.99 20.32
N PHE A 348 14.81 0.88 21.27
CA PHE A 348 15.78 -0.22 21.30
C PHE A 348 15.07 -1.57 21.43
N ALA A 349 15.39 -2.49 20.54
CA ALA A 349 14.99 -3.89 20.61
C ALA A 349 16.12 -4.76 20.07
N GLU A 350 16.31 -5.92 20.69
CA GLU A 350 17.39 -6.84 20.38
C GLU A 350 16.85 -8.27 20.42
N VAL A 351 17.23 -9.08 19.43
CA VAL A 351 16.97 -10.52 19.43
C VAL A 351 18.26 -11.25 19.79
N LYS A 352 18.21 -12.04 20.85
CA LYS A 352 19.33 -12.90 21.30
C LYS A 352 19.00 -14.36 21.03
N ASN A 353 19.99 -15.12 20.58
CA ASN A 353 19.88 -16.58 20.50
C ASN A 353 19.99 -17.23 21.90
N SER A 354 19.89 -18.56 21.96
CA SER A 354 20.02 -19.33 23.22
C SER A 354 21.38 -19.17 23.91
N GLU A 355 22.42 -18.79 23.16
CA GLU A 355 23.78 -18.55 23.65
C GLU A 355 23.97 -17.09 24.12
N GLY A 356 22.95 -16.25 23.98
CA GLY A 356 22.97 -14.84 24.40
C GLY A 356 23.55 -13.88 23.38
N GLU A 357 23.89 -14.36 22.18
CA GLU A 357 24.46 -13.54 21.11
C GLU A 357 23.37 -12.80 20.33
N SER A 358 23.62 -11.53 20.04
CA SER A 358 22.74 -10.70 19.22
C SER A 358 22.69 -11.23 17.79
N THR A 359 21.51 -11.54 17.28
CA THR A 359 21.33 -11.95 15.89
C THR A 359 20.90 -10.74 15.06
N GLN A 360 21.69 -10.38 14.06
CA GLN A 360 21.29 -9.44 13.01
C GLN A 360 20.91 -10.24 11.76
N ASN A 361 19.81 -9.88 11.10
CA ASN A 361 19.38 -10.51 9.85
C ASN A 361 19.18 -12.05 9.95
N SER A 362 18.41 -12.50 10.95
CA SER A 362 18.08 -13.91 11.13
C SER A 362 16.63 -14.21 10.71
N THR A 363 16.20 -15.45 10.95
CA THR A 363 14.81 -15.88 10.71
C THR A 363 13.82 -15.18 11.63
N ILE A 364 14.26 -14.69 12.79
CA ILE A 364 13.45 -13.93 13.74
C ILE A 364 13.99 -12.51 13.83
N GLY A 365 13.11 -11.53 13.74
CA GLY A 365 13.48 -10.13 13.94
C GLY A 365 12.37 -9.35 14.60
N VAL A 366 12.72 -8.16 15.07
CA VAL A 366 11.80 -7.28 15.78
C VAL A 366 12.02 -5.83 15.36
N LEU A 367 10.92 -5.09 15.30
CA LEU A 367 10.88 -3.65 15.26
C LEU A 367 9.97 -3.18 16.37
N ALA A 368 10.46 -2.27 17.19
CA ALA A 368 9.72 -1.72 18.30
C ALA A 368 9.65 -0.20 18.18
N SER A 369 8.49 0.36 18.49
CA SER A 369 8.23 1.79 18.40
C SER A 369 7.35 2.25 19.55
N VAL A 370 7.38 3.56 19.82
CA VAL A 370 6.48 4.24 20.73
C VAL A 370 5.81 5.41 20.02
N HIS A 371 4.60 5.71 20.47
CA HIS A 371 3.85 6.89 20.09
C HIS A 371 3.74 7.85 21.27
N THR A 372 4.03 9.12 21.01
CA THR A 372 3.81 10.21 21.97
C THR A 372 2.49 10.90 21.65
N PRO A 373 1.53 10.93 22.59
CA PRO A 373 0.19 11.44 22.31
C PRO A 373 0.19 12.94 22.01
N SER A 374 -0.71 13.36 21.13
CA SER A 374 -0.98 14.76 20.85
C SER A 374 -1.75 15.45 21.98
N GLU A 375 -1.25 16.59 22.45
CA GLU A 375 -1.94 17.41 23.48
C GLU A 375 -3.31 17.92 23.02
N MET A 376 -3.54 18.02 21.70
CA MET A 376 -4.79 18.51 21.12
C MET A 376 -5.85 17.42 20.94
N GLN A 377 -5.51 16.14 21.11
CA GLN A 377 -6.41 15.02 20.84
C GLN A 377 -6.63 14.18 22.11
N PRO A 378 -7.70 14.41 22.89
CA PRO A 378 -7.92 13.72 24.16
C PRO A 378 -8.22 12.21 24.04
N SER A 379 -8.59 11.76 22.84
CA SER A 379 -8.79 10.35 22.49
C SER A 379 -7.48 9.62 22.17
N ASP A 380 -6.40 10.37 21.99
CA ASP A 380 -5.07 9.83 21.77
C ASP A 380 -4.40 9.51 23.12
N SER A 381 -3.44 8.58 23.08
CA SER A 381 -2.77 8.06 24.26
C SER A 381 -1.41 7.48 23.89
N TRP A 382 -0.51 7.45 24.87
CA TRP A 382 0.78 6.78 24.73
C TRP A 382 0.61 5.33 24.31
N GLN A 383 1.39 4.91 23.30
CA GLN A 383 1.40 3.55 22.77
C GLN A 383 2.84 3.02 22.67
N ALA A 384 2.98 1.71 22.74
CA ALA A 384 4.16 0.99 22.30
C ALA A 384 3.76 -0.23 21.48
N THR A 385 4.48 -0.44 20.39
CA THR A 385 4.22 -1.51 19.44
C THR A 385 5.48 -2.32 19.23
N LEU A 386 5.42 -3.62 19.48
CA LEU A 386 6.49 -4.57 19.17
C LEU A 386 5.98 -5.48 18.04
N LEU A 387 6.59 -5.38 16.87
CA LEU A 387 6.29 -6.21 15.71
C LEU A 387 7.43 -7.20 15.50
N ILE A 388 7.11 -8.49 15.61
CA ILE A 388 8.05 -9.61 15.53
C ILE A 388 7.67 -10.49 14.34
N TYR A 389 8.64 -10.85 13.52
CA TYR A 389 8.45 -11.83 12.44
C TYR A 389 9.22 -13.12 12.73
N SER A 390 8.73 -14.23 12.17
CA SER A 390 9.44 -15.48 11.95
C SER A 390 9.34 -15.84 10.47
N SER A 391 10.44 -15.74 9.71
CA SER A 391 10.46 -15.86 8.25
C SER A 391 11.80 -16.37 7.69
N GLU A 392 11.72 -17.47 6.94
CA GLU A 392 12.79 -17.99 6.07
C GLU A 392 12.58 -17.54 4.61
N ASP A 393 12.30 -16.25 4.42
CA ASP A 393 12.01 -15.63 3.13
C ASP A 393 10.84 -16.34 2.43
N ASN A 394 11.07 -16.95 1.27
CA ASN A 394 10.03 -17.60 0.49
C ASN A 394 9.79 -19.07 0.88
N ARG A 395 10.36 -19.54 2.01
CA ARG A 395 10.24 -20.93 2.49
C ARG A 395 9.38 -21.02 3.74
N THR A 396 8.64 -22.12 3.83
CA THR A 396 7.92 -22.57 5.03
C THR A 396 8.69 -23.71 5.69
N SER A 397 8.61 -23.84 7.01
CA SER A 397 9.25 -24.93 7.75
C SER A 397 8.35 -25.45 8.86
N SER A 398 8.53 -26.72 9.26
CA SER A 398 7.91 -27.29 10.47
C SER A 398 8.60 -26.84 11.77
N ASN A 399 9.69 -26.10 11.66
CA ASN A 399 10.41 -25.56 12.81
C ASN A 399 9.52 -24.55 13.55
N ILE A 400 9.55 -24.65 14.88
CA ILE A 400 8.86 -23.74 15.79
C ILE A 400 9.92 -23.15 16.70
N SER A 401 9.99 -21.82 16.75
CA SER A 401 10.88 -21.10 17.64
C SER A 401 10.09 -20.58 18.84
N THR A 402 10.44 -21.04 20.02
CA THR A 402 9.90 -20.48 21.27
C THR A 402 10.68 -19.23 21.65
N ILE A 403 10.02 -18.08 21.66
CA ILE A 403 10.62 -16.81 22.07
C ILE A 403 10.11 -16.39 23.45
N THR A 404 10.95 -15.66 24.18
CA THR A 404 10.54 -14.94 25.39
C THR A 404 10.71 -13.44 25.13
N VAL A 405 9.59 -12.72 25.06
CA VAL A 405 9.58 -11.26 24.92
C VAL A 405 9.67 -10.66 26.31
N ASN A 406 10.77 -9.94 26.57
CA ASN A 406 10.99 -9.19 27.81
C ASN A 406 10.95 -7.69 27.52
N ALA A 407 9.82 -7.06 27.82
CA ALA A 407 9.64 -5.61 27.70
C ALA A 407 9.80 -4.99 29.09
N THR A 408 10.71 -4.02 29.24
CA THR A 408 11.08 -3.43 30.55
C THR A 408 11.12 -1.91 30.47
N HIS A 409 11.16 -1.24 31.62
CA HIS A 409 11.27 0.22 31.72
C HIS A 409 10.09 0.98 31.08
N PHE A 410 8.91 0.37 31.07
CA PHE A 410 7.70 1.05 30.60
C PHE A 410 7.29 2.15 31.58
N PRO A 411 6.82 3.30 31.08
CA PRO A 411 6.40 4.40 31.93
C PRO A 411 5.22 3.97 32.82
N LYS A 412 5.20 4.45 34.06
CA LYS A 412 4.06 4.22 34.97
C LYS A 412 2.89 5.10 34.54
N LEU A 413 2.08 4.57 33.63
CA LEU A 413 0.90 5.23 33.08
C LEU A 413 -0.37 4.58 33.61
N ARG A 414 -1.47 5.34 33.52
CA ARG A 414 -2.78 4.91 34.00
C ARG A 414 -3.33 3.76 33.13
N GLU A 415 -3.73 2.68 33.79
CA GLU A 415 -4.54 1.58 33.22
C GLU A 415 -3.98 1.05 31.89
N LEU A 416 -2.66 0.81 31.84
CA LEU A 416 -2.01 0.20 30.69
C LEU A 416 -2.66 -1.16 30.36
N MET A 417 -2.96 -1.36 29.09
CA MET A 417 -3.48 -2.62 28.53
C MET A 417 -2.54 -3.08 27.42
N TYR A 418 -2.51 -4.39 27.17
CA TYR A 418 -1.90 -4.92 25.96
C TYR A 418 -2.82 -5.88 25.21
N VAL A 419 -2.70 -5.87 23.89
CA VAL A 419 -3.35 -6.78 22.95
C VAL A 419 -2.26 -7.43 22.11
N THR A 420 -2.43 -8.72 21.81
CA THR A 420 -1.58 -9.38 20.81
C THR A 420 -2.37 -9.67 19.55
N TYR A 421 -1.73 -9.48 18.40
CA TYR A 421 -2.24 -9.86 17.09
C TYR A 421 -1.28 -10.87 16.48
N TYR A 422 -1.80 -12.03 16.08
CA TYR A 422 -0.97 -13.13 15.62
C TYR A 422 -1.44 -13.65 14.25
N LEU A 423 -0.49 -13.88 13.35
CA LEU A 423 -0.69 -14.46 12.03
C LEU A 423 0.21 -15.69 11.86
N ASP A 424 -0.35 -16.78 11.35
CA ASP A 424 0.39 -17.95 10.86
C ASP A 424 -0.36 -18.69 9.75
N ASN A 425 0.28 -19.71 9.17
CA ASN A 425 -0.33 -20.50 8.10
C ASN A 425 -1.39 -21.51 8.60
N SER A 426 -1.59 -21.66 9.91
CA SER A 426 -2.51 -22.64 10.49
C SER A 426 -3.91 -22.07 10.75
N GLN A 427 -3.99 -20.83 11.25
CA GLN A 427 -5.24 -20.19 11.68
C GLN A 427 -5.68 -19.05 10.75
N THR A 428 -4.74 -18.24 10.26
CA THR A 428 -5.02 -16.97 9.55
C THR A 428 -4.65 -17.07 8.07
N ASN A 429 -5.09 -18.15 7.44
CA ASN A 429 -4.75 -18.50 6.07
C ASN A 429 -6.03 -18.75 5.23
N PRO A 430 -6.58 -17.70 4.59
CA PRO A 430 -7.75 -17.83 3.71
C PRO A 430 -7.53 -18.81 2.56
N TYR A 431 -6.31 -18.88 2.02
CA TYR A 431 -5.95 -19.85 0.98
C TYR A 431 -6.10 -21.29 1.47
N LEU A 432 -5.60 -21.60 2.68
CA LEU A 432 -5.77 -22.93 3.27
C LEU A 432 -7.25 -23.26 3.54
N LYS A 433 -8.06 -22.29 3.99
CA LYS A 433 -9.52 -22.47 4.14
C LYS A 433 -10.18 -22.80 2.80
N TRP A 434 -9.88 -22.03 1.76
CA TRP A 434 -10.36 -22.29 0.40
C TRP A 434 -9.94 -23.67 -0.13
N LYS A 435 -8.68 -24.08 0.10
CA LYS A 435 -8.18 -25.42 -0.24
C LYS A 435 -8.99 -26.52 0.46
N LYS A 436 -9.25 -26.38 1.76
CA LYS A 436 -10.03 -27.34 2.57
C LYS A 436 -11.49 -27.46 2.12
N LEU A 437 -12.05 -26.40 1.56
CA LEU A 437 -13.40 -26.38 0.96
C LEU A 437 -13.46 -27.02 -0.43
N GLY A 438 -12.38 -27.63 -0.90
CA GLY A 438 -12.31 -28.26 -2.22
C GLY A 438 -11.84 -27.33 -3.34
N SER A 439 -11.29 -26.15 -3.01
CA SER A 439 -10.80 -25.17 -3.99
C SER A 439 -11.86 -24.70 -5.00
N PRO A 440 -13.09 -24.35 -4.56
CA PRO A 440 -14.18 -24.01 -5.49
C PRO A 440 -13.86 -22.75 -6.30
N ASP A 441 -14.13 -22.79 -7.61
CA ASP A 441 -14.02 -21.62 -8.50
C ASP A 441 -15.12 -20.58 -8.22
N PHE A 442 -16.28 -21.06 -7.79
CA PHE A 442 -17.44 -20.24 -7.42
C PHE A 442 -17.88 -20.56 -5.99
N PRO A 443 -17.17 -20.05 -4.95
CA PRO A 443 -17.57 -20.28 -3.57
C PRO A 443 -19.00 -19.77 -3.29
N SER A 444 -19.79 -20.53 -2.53
CA SER A 444 -21.09 -20.05 -2.02
C SER A 444 -20.89 -18.91 -1.00
N PRO A 445 -21.95 -18.15 -0.65
CA PRO A 445 -21.86 -17.15 0.42
C PRO A 445 -21.32 -17.70 1.74
N GLU A 446 -21.73 -18.92 2.12
CA GLU A 446 -21.27 -19.61 3.33
C GLU A 446 -19.81 -20.04 3.23
N GLN A 447 -19.37 -20.46 2.04
CA GLN A 447 -17.96 -20.76 1.78
C GLN A 447 -17.11 -19.49 1.82
N PHE A 448 -17.58 -18.38 1.25
CA PHE A 448 -16.91 -17.09 1.38
C PHE A 448 -16.80 -16.66 2.83
N GLN A 449 -17.86 -16.80 3.64
CA GLN A 449 -17.78 -16.48 5.07
C GLN A 449 -16.67 -17.30 5.76
N GLN A 450 -16.59 -18.61 5.49
CA GLN A 450 -15.54 -19.47 6.06
C GLN A 450 -14.12 -19.12 5.59
N ILE A 451 -13.98 -18.60 4.37
CA ILE A 451 -12.69 -18.12 3.85
C ILE A 451 -12.32 -16.78 4.49
N ARG A 452 -13.26 -15.83 4.53
CA ARG A 452 -13.10 -14.49 5.13
C ARG A 452 -12.85 -14.55 6.64
N ASP A 453 -13.39 -15.57 7.29
CA ASP A 453 -13.17 -15.87 8.69
C ASP A 453 -11.69 -16.08 9.08
N ALA A 454 -10.79 -16.25 8.11
CA ALA A 454 -9.35 -16.36 8.30
C ALA A 454 -8.55 -15.13 7.81
N GLU A 455 -9.21 -14.03 7.43
CA GLU A 455 -8.54 -12.80 6.97
C GLU A 455 -7.87 -12.01 8.09
N ASP A 456 -8.56 -11.89 9.23
CA ASP A 456 -8.09 -11.13 10.40
C ASP A 456 -7.02 -11.90 11.19
N PRO A 457 -6.11 -11.19 11.87
CA PRO A 457 -5.20 -11.81 12.82
C PRO A 457 -5.98 -12.42 14.00
N VAL A 458 -5.40 -13.43 14.64
CA VAL A 458 -5.90 -13.88 15.95
C VAL A 458 -5.55 -12.81 16.98
N ALA A 459 -6.56 -12.07 17.43
CA ALA A 459 -6.41 -11.06 18.48
C ALA A 459 -6.68 -11.67 19.85
N THR A 460 -5.79 -11.43 20.83
CA THR A 460 -6.02 -11.80 22.24
C THR A 460 -5.83 -10.62 23.17
N GLY A 461 -6.61 -10.59 24.26
CA GLY A 461 -6.73 -9.44 25.14
C GLY A 461 -7.98 -8.61 24.81
N PRO A 462 -8.05 -7.35 25.27
CA PRO A 462 -7.03 -6.62 26.02
C PRO A 462 -6.80 -7.18 27.43
N PHE A 463 -5.55 -7.25 27.85
CA PHE A 463 -5.13 -7.69 29.18
C PHE A 463 -4.49 -6.53 29.95
N PRO A 464 -4.71 -6.41 31.28
CA PRO A 464 -4.01 -5.44 32.10
C PRO A 464 -2.49 -5.65 32.03
N PHE A 465 -1.75 -4.56 31.83
CA PHE A 465 -0.29 -4.57 31.92
C PHE A 465 0.12 -4.50 33.39
N HIS A 466 1.14 -5.27 33.77
CA HIS A 466 1.56 -5.38 35.17
C HIS A 466 2.10 -4.05 35.72
N GLU A 467 1.73 -3.69 36.96
CA GLU A 467 2.09 -2.39 37.59
C GLU A 467 3.61 -2.15 37.70
N GLY A 468 4.40 -3.23 37.69
CA GLY A 468 5.86 -3.19 37.71
C GLY A 468 6.50 -2.63 36.43
N GLY A 469 5.75 -2.33 35.37
CA GLY A 469 6.31 -1.79 34.12
C GLY A 469 7.13 -2.82 33.32
N ILE A 470 6.85 -4.11 33.54
CA ILE A 470 7.53 -5.24 32.93
C ILE A 470 6.49 -6.16 32.31
N LEU A 471 6.75 -6.62 31.08
CA LEU A 471 6.01 -7.66 30.39
C LEU A 471 6.97 -8.80 30.05
N THR A 472 6.63 -10.01 30.47
CA THR A 472 7.29 -11.24 30.03
C THR A 472 6.26 -12.12 29.37
N LEU A 473 6.37 -12.30 28.06
CA LEU A 473 5.49 -13.16 27.27
C LEU A 473 6.30 -14.26 26.61
N LYS A 474 5.90 -15.51 26.82
CA LYS A 474 6.45 -16.66 26.11
C LYS A 474 5.52 -17.01 24.95
N GLN A 475 6.05 -17.08 23.73
CA GLN A 475 5.26 -17.37 22.53
C GLN A 475 6.01 -18.34 21.61
N ASP A 476 5.29 -19.32 21.08
CA ASP A 476 5.78 -20.18 20.01
C ASP A 476 5.48 -19.54 18.65
N LEU A 477 6.52 -19.43 17.82
CA LEU A 477 6.47 -18.83 16.49
C LEU A 477 6.88 -19.88 15.44
N PRO A 478 5.92 -20.49 14.71
CA PRO A 478 6.22 -21.32 13.55
C PRO A 478 6.78 -20.47 12.41
N ILE A 479 7.37 -21.14 11.40
CA ILE A 479 7.83 -20.48 10.17
C ILE A 479 6.83 -20.78 9.04
N PRO A 480 6.03 -19.79 8.58
CA PRO A 480 6.07 -18.37 8.92
C PRO A 480 5.11 -17.99 10.04
N SER A 481 5.41 -16.89 10.74
CA SER A 481 4.45 -16.21 11.61
C SER A 481 4.80 -14.74 11.81
N VAL A 482 3.81 -13.95 12.22
CA VAL A 482 3.97 -12.56 12.65
C VAL A 482 3.23 -12.37 13.96
N LEU A 483 3.88 -11.76 14.94
CA LEU A 483 3.30 -11.38 16.22
C LEU A 483 3.45 -9.88 16.40
N LEU A 484 2.35 -9.19 16.66
CA LEU A 484 2.35 -7.81 17.11
C LEU A 484 1.85 -7.77 18.56
N ILE A 485 2.57 -7.07 19.44
CA ILE A 485 2.14 -6.74 20.79
C ILE A 485 1.91 -5.24 20.82
N HIS A 486 0.66 -4.83 21.01
CA HIS A 486 0.26 -3.43 21.11
C HIS A 486 -0.06 -3.10 22.56
N ILE A 487 0.66 -2.14 23.14
CA ILE A 487 0.52 -1.72 24.52
C ILE A 487 0.02 -0.28 24.50
N CYS A 488 -1.08 -0.01 25.20
CA CYS A 488 -1.70 1.31 25.23
C CYS A 488 -1.97 1.79 26.65
N ALA A 489 -1.74 3.07 26.90
CA ALA A 489 -2.27 3.76 28.07
C ALA A 489 -3.71 4.19 27.82
N ARG A 490 -4.51 4.31 28.89
CA ARG A 490 -5.91 4.74 28.74
C ARG A 490 -6.00 6.21 28.30
N PRO A 491 -6.67 6.52 27.17
CA PRO A 491 -6.89 7.90 26.74
C PRO A 491 -7.82 8.66 27.69
N GLY A 492 -7.78 9.99 27.61
CA GLY A 492 -8.62 10.88 28.42
C GLY A 492 -10.09 10.87 28.01
N SER A 493 -10.38 10.60 26.73
CA SER A 493 -11.73 10.45 26.18
C SER A 493 -11.90 9.15 25.38
N VAL A 494 -13.15 8.84 25.05
CA VAL A 494 -13.50 7.75 24.13
C VAL A 494 -12.99 8.04 22.71
N PRO A 495 -12.92 7.05 21.81
CA PRO A 495 -12.53 7.25 20.42
C PRO A 495 -13.39 8.31 19.72
N GLY A 496 -12.78 9.00 18.75
CA GLY A 496 -13.50 9.94 17.89
C GLY A 496 -14.53 9.23 16.99
N GLN A 497 -15.39 10.03 16.35
CA GLN A 497 -16.46 9.52 15.50
C GLN A 497 -15.90 8.94 14.19
N VAL A 498 -16.41 7.78 13.80
CA VAL A 498 -16.15 7.22 12.46
C VAL A 498 -16.85 8.08 11.40
N THR A 499 -16.19 8.30 10.27
CA THR A 499 -16.72 9.14 9.17
C THR A 499 -16.66 8.37 7.85
N GLY A 500 -17.14 8.98 6.77
CA GLY A 500 -16.96 8.43 5.41
C GLY A 500 -17.62 7.07 5.16
N VAL A 501 -18.66 6.69 5.92
CA VAL A 501 -19.36 5.41 5.69
C VAL A 501 -19.95 5.41 4.29
N ARG A 502 -19.62 4.38 3.50
CA ARG A 502 -20.08 4.19 2.12
C ARG A 502 -20.34 2.72 1.83
N LEU A 503 -21.27 2.49 0.91
CA LEU A 503 -21.76 1.16 0.57
C LEU A 503 -21.40 0.83 -0.88
N ILE A 504 -20.65 -0.26 -1.08
CA ILE A 504 -20.26 -0.74 -2.41
C ILE A 504 -21.05 -2.03 -2.71
N PRO A 505 -22.01 -2.00 -3.65
CA PRO A 505 -22.79 -3.18 -3.99
C PRO A 505 -21.91 -4.26 -4.63
N LEU A 506 -22.07 -5.51 -4.20
CA LEU A 506 -21.40 -6.67 -4.80
C LEU A 506 -22.36 -7.46 -5.68
N THR A 507 -23.45 -7.93 -5.10
CA THR A 507 -24.52 -8.66 -5.77
C THR A 507 -25.77 -8.59 -4.90
N LYS A 508 -26.90 -9.12 -5.37
CA LYS A 508 -28.13 -9.17 -4.57
C LYS A 508 -27.88 -9.92 -3.26
N GLY A 509 -28.27 -9.30 -2.15
CA GLY A 509 -28.07 -9.76 -0.78
C GLY A 509 -26.67 -9.54 -0.24
N GLN A 510 -25.78 -8.81 -0.95
CA GLN A 510 -24.40 -8.61 -0.53
C GLN A 510 -23.87 -7.19 -0.82
N VAL A 511 -23.30 -6.57 0.21
CA VAL A 511 -22.76 -5.21 0.14
C VAL A 511 -21.47 -5.09 0.96
N ILE A 512 -20.51 -4.30 0.50
CA ILE A 512 -19.37 -3.88 1.30
C ILE A 512 -19.77 -2.60 2.05
N VAL A 513 -19.53 -2.59 3.36
CA VAL A 513 -19.54 -1.38 4.19
C VAL A 513 -18.09 -0.95 4.37
N LEU A 514 -17.75 0.26 3.93
CA LEU A 514 -16.41 0.86 4.02
C LEU A 514 -16.50 2.19 4.76
N TRP A 515 -15.50 2.55 5.55
CA TRP A 515 -15.49 3.80 6.33
C TRP A 515 -14.09 4.38 6.50
N ASP A 516 -14.04 5.64 6.96
CA ASP A 516 -12.80 6.36 7.27
C ASP A 516 -12.57 6.41 8.79
N ASP A 517 -11.35 6.11 9.22
CA ASP A 517 -10.92 6.16 10.63
C ASP A 517 -10.06 7.40 10.98
N GLY A 518 -9.83 8.30 10.04
CA GLY A 518 -8.96 9.48 10.25
C GLY A 518 -9.41 10.44 11.36
N CYS A 519 -10.69 10.42 11.75
CA CYS A 519 -11.23 11.20 12.87
C CYS A 519 -11.31 10.41 14.20
N VAL A 520 -10.95 9.13 14.19
CA VAL A 520 -10.97 8.26 15.38
C VAL A 520 -9.81 8.60 16.32
N ASN A 521 -8.69 9.08 15.74
CA ASN A 521 -7.44 9.55 16.37
C ASN A 521 -6.66 8.52 17.21
N SER A 522 -7.32 7.58 17.87
CA SER A 522 -6.67 6.51 18.64
C SER A 522 -6.35 5.30 17.75
N LYS A 523 -5.16 4.70 17.95
CA LYS A 523 -4.85 3.37 17.43
C LYS A 523 -5.21 2.23 18.40
N CYS A 524 -5.61 2.55 19.63
CA CYS A 524 -5.96 1.59 20.68
C CYS A 524 -7.38 1.05 20.52
N ILE A 525 -7.70 0.63 19.30
CA ILE A 525 -9.03 0.19 18.87
C ILE A 525 -9.11 -1.32 18.93
N LYS A 526 -10.03 -1.82 19.75
CA LYS A 526 -10.36 -3.24 19.82
C LYS A 526 -11.08 -3.67 18.54
N THR A 527 -12.10 -2.90 18.15
CA THR A 527 -12.88 -3.20 16.96
C THR A 527 -13.68 -1.99 16.45
N PHE A 528 -14.16 -2.09 15.21
CA PHE A 528 -15.28 -1.31 14.71
C PHE A 528 -16.56 -2.15 14.74
N GLU A 529 -17.58 -1.67 15.44
CA GLU A 529 -18.91 -2.25 15.38
C GLU A 529 -19.65 -1.68 14.17
N VAL A 530 -19.90 -2.54 13.20
CA VAL A 530 -20.75 -2.24 12.05
C VAL A 530 -22.18 -2.57 12.44
N GLU A 531 -23.06 -1.59 12.38
CA GLU A 531 -24.44 -1.70 12.81
C GLU A 531 -25.39 -1.53 11.61
N PHE A 532 -26.45 -2.34 11.57
CA PHE A 532 -27.49 -2.32 10.54
C PHE A 532 -28.88 -2.16 11.17
N SER A 533 -29.76 -1.44 10.47
CA SER A 533 -31.18 -1.30 10.81
C SER A 533 -32.02 -1.33 9.54
N SER A 534 -33.03 -2.19 9.47
CA SER A 534 -33.92 -2.24 8.30
C SER A 534 -34.90 -1.06 8.21
N ASP A 535 -35.20 -0.40 9.34
CA ASP A 535 -36.19 0.68 9.45
C ASP A 535 -35.60 2.01 9.94
N GLY A 536 -34.30 2.04 10.23
CA GLY A 536 -33.57 3.20 10.75
C GLY A 536 -33.81 3.48 12.24
N LYS A 537 -34.55 2.63 12.96
CA LYS A 537 -34.91 2.84 14.38
C LYS A 537 -34.05 1.99 15.31
N ALA A 538 -33.99 0.69 15.07
CA ALA A 538 -33.26 -0.27 15.91
C ALA A 538 -32.05 -0.81 15.15
N TYR A 539 -30.86 -0.56 15.69
CA TYR A 539 -29.58 -0.97 15.10
C TYR A 539 -29.03 -2.21 15.81
N GLN A 540 -28.47 -3.14 15.03
CA GLN A 540 -27.82 -4.35 15.52
C GLN A 540 -26.44 -4.48 14.90
N ARG A 541 -25.45 -4.91 15.71
CA ARG A 541 -24.11 -5.22 15.23
C ARG A 541 -24.18 -6.42 14.28
N ILE A 542 -23.60 -6.29 13.08
CA ILE A 542 -23.61 -7.33 12.04
C ILE A 542 -22.28 -8.06 11.86
N ASN A 543 -21.16 -7.46 12.27
CA ASN A 543 -19.87 -8.13 12.24
C ASN A 543 -19.66 -8.93 13.52
N ALA A 544 -19.67 -10.26 13.42
CA ALA A 544 -19.50 -11.16 14.55
C ALA A 544 -18.06 -11.19 15.11
N LYS A 545 -17.07 -10.94 14.25
CA LYS A 545 -15.66 -10.88 14.64
C LYS A 545 -15.21 -9.45 14.82
N ASP A 546 -14.29 -9.28 15.76
CA ASP A 546 -13.59 -8.02 15.94
C ASP A 546 -12.58 -7.85 14.80
N THR A 547 -12.62 -6.70 14.13
CA THR A 547 -11.62 -6.30 13.14
C THR A 547 -11.14 -4.88 13.39
N ILE A 548 -9.88 -4.62 13.03
CA ILE A 548 -9.27 -3.28 12.98
C ILE A 548 -9.30 -2.68 11.57
N PHE A 549 -9.73 -3.43 10.56
CA PHE A 549 -9.80 -2.96 9.18
C PHE A 549 -11.09 -2.17 8.97
N THR A 550 -11.04 -1.16 8.10
CA THR A 550 -12.16 -0.24 7.89
C THR A 550 -13.15 -0.70 6.81
N LEU A 551 -13.24 -2.02 6.61
CA LEU A 551 -14.10 -2.66 5.62
C LEU A 551 -14.77 -3.90 6.19
N TRP A 552 -16.06 -4.08 5.89
CA TRP A 552 -16.80 -5.30 6.19
C TRP A 552 -17.68 -5.74 5.03
N VAL A 553 -17.62 -7.02 4.67
CA VAL A 553 -18.54 -7.61 3.68
C VAL A 553 -19.78 -8.16 4.40
N TYR A 554 -20.94 -7.56 4.15
CA TYR A 554 -22.20 -8.02 4.71
C TYR A 554 -22.96 -8.88 3.71
N SER A 555 -23.20 -10.15 4.08
CA SER A 555 -23.88 -11.16 3.26
C SER A 555 -24.83 -12.01 4.13
N PRO A 556 -25.96 -11.45 4.61
CA PRO A 556 -26.84 -12.12 5.57
C PRO A 556 -27.73 -13.23 4.97
N GLY A 557 -27.66 -13.49 3.65
CA GLY A 557 -28.59 -14.39 2.97
C GLY A 557 -30.02 -13.85 2.84
N SER A 558 -30.24 -12.60 3.24
CA SER A 558 -31.51 -11.86 3.17
C SER A 558 -31.27 -10.46 2.60
N SER A 559 -32.26 -9.57 2.68
CA SER A 559 -32.10 -8.21 2.16
C SER A 559 -31.04 -7.43 2.92
N VAL A 560 -30.24 -6.66 2.18
CA VAL A 560 -29.29 -5.68 2.72
C VAL A 560 -29.82 -4.25 2.62
N SER A 561 -31.11 -4.06 2.30
CA SER A 561 -31.70 -2.71 2.27
C SER A 561 -31.99 -2.20 3.67
N GLY A 562 -31.55 -0.99 3.99
CA GLY A 562 -31.70 -0.38 5.30
C GLY A 562 -30.66 0.70 5.56
N PHE A 563 -30.35 0.92 6.83
CA PHE A 563 -29.44 1.96 7.30
C PHE A 563 -28.22 1.34 7.96
N TYR A 564 -27.04 1.84 7.61
CA TYR A 564 -25.75 1.40 8.12
C TYR A 564 -25.08 2.50 8.91
N ARG A 565 -24.46 2.16 10.03
CA ARG A 565 -23.56 3.07 10.76
C ARG A 565 -22.44 2.27 11.42
N VAL A 566 -21.34 2.94 11.73
CA VAL A 566 -20.15 2.30 12.31
C VAL A 566 -19.68 3.10 13.52
N ARG A 567 -19.19 2.42 14.57
CA ARG A 567 -18.53 3.06 15.72
C ARG A 567 -17.28 2.32 16.14
N ALA A 568 -16.27 3.04 16.62
CA ALA A 568 -15.05 2.45 17.16
C ALA A 568 -15.23 2.06 18.63
N ILE A 569 -14.65 0.93 19.03
CA ILE A 569 -14.58 0.45 20.41
C ILE A 569 -13.11 0.35 20.81
N ASP A 570 -12.70 1.00 21.89
CA ASP A 570 -11.32 0.96 22.38
C ASP A 570 -10.99 -0.30 23.21
N TYR A 571 -9.74 -0.43 23.63
CA TYR A 571 -9.27 -1.51 24.50
C TYR A 571 -9.90 -1.52 25.91
N TRP A 572 -10.59 -0.47 26.34
CA TRP A 572 -11.32 -0.42 27.61
C TRP A 572 -12.82 -0.65 27.44
N GLY A 573 -13.25 -1.10 26.25
CA GLY A 573 -14.65 -1.38 25.93
C GLY A 573 -15.50 -0.11 25.85
N LYS A 574 -14.89 1.06 25.66
CA LYS A 574 -15.61 2.32 25.47
C LYS A 574 -15.88 2.55 23.99
N ALA A 575 -17.13 2.88 23.71
CA ALA A 575 -17.58 3.20 22.36
C ALA A 575 -17.42 4.70 22.09
N GLY A 576 -16.87 5.02 20.92
CA GLY A 576 -17.04 6.34 20.31
C GLY A 576 -18.48 6.56 19.82
N LEU A 577 -18.77 7.77 19.34
CA LEU A 577 -20.04 8.05 18.67
C LEU A 577 -20.14 7.23 17.38
N SER A 578 -21.34 6.72 17.09
CA SER A 578 -21.63 6.14 15.77
C SER A 578 -21.53 7.21 14.69
N SER A 579 -21.06 6.81 13.52
CA SER A 579 -21.14 7.61 12.30
C SER A 579 -22.58 8.06 12.03
N LEU A 580 -22.74 9.06 11.18
CA LEU A 580 -24.05 9.34 10.59
C LEU A 580 -24.54 8.07 9.86
N PRO A 581 -25.82 7.69 10.02
CA PRO A 581 -26.39 6.56 9.29
C PRO A 581 -26.42 6.84 7.79
N VAL A 582 -26.16 5.80 7.00
CA VAL A 582 -26.23 5.83 5.54
C VAL A 582 -27.29 4.85 5.08
N GLU A 583 -28.29 5.35 4.37
CA GLU A 583 -29.31 4.51 3.75
C GLU A 583 -28.74 3.81 2.52
N TYR A 584 -29.05 2.54 2.38
CA TYR A 584 -28.78 1.76 1.19
C TYR A 584 -30.05 1.02 0.79
N VAL A 585 -30.42 1.19 -0.47
CA VAL A 585 -31.55 0.50 -1.09
C VAL A 585 -30.98 -0.40 -2.18
N GLU A 586 -31.22 -1.70 -2.04
CA GLU A 586 -30.76 -2.66 -3.03
C GLU A 586 -31.47 -2.41 -4.37
N GLY A 587 -30.69 -2.12 -5.41
CA GLY A 587 -31.22 -1.92 -6.74
C GLY A 587 -31.82 -3.21 -7.30
N PHE A 588 -33.05 -3.15 -7.78
CA PHE A 588 -33.62 -4.20 -8.63
C PHE A 588 -32.96 -4.12 -10.01
N LYS A 589 -31.81 -4.79 -10.21
CA LYS A 589 -31.25 -5.00 -11.55
C LYS A 589 -30.85 -6.44 -11.77
#